data_AF-A0A7W1RQA5-F1
#
_entry.id   AF-A0A7W1RQA5-F1
#
_cell.length_a   1.000
_cell.length_b   1.000
_cell.length_c   1.000
_cell.angle_alpha   90.00
_cell.angle_beta   90.00
_cell.angle_gamma   90.00
#
_symmetry.space_group_name_H-M   'P 1'
#
loop_
_entity.id
_entity.type
_entity.pdbx_description
1 polymer ?
#
loop_
_entity_poly.entity_id
_entity_poly.type
_entity_poly.pdbx_seq_one_letter_code
_entity_poly.pdbx_strand_id
1 'polypeptide(L)'
;MGQKDENDAVLYDDAYSDDERKLVFSLFGRTMMPDRWEAVQAVYHKQDLPVRFKTYDGIGHRTNGSINIEVAEFFRKVIEQPR
;
A
#
# COMPACT_ATOMS: atom_id res chain seq x y z
N MET A 1 -2.98 -1.34 -3.83
CA MET A 1 -3.65 -2.07 -2.74
C MET A 1 -5.05 -2.45 -3.17
N GLY A 2 -5.60 -3.58 -2.69
CA GLY A 2 -7.01 -3.89 -2.89
C GLY A 2 -7.87 -3.03 -1.96
N GLN A 3 -9.00 -2.49 -2.44
CA GLN A 3 -9.91 -1.70 -1.61
C GLN A 3 -10.51 -2.51 -0.44
N LYS A 4 -10.78 -3.80 -0.68
CA LYS A 4 -11.35 -4.75 0.29
C LYS A 4 -10.28 -5.62 0.92
N ASP A 5 -9.04 -5.13 0.95
CA ASP A 5 -7.98 -5.84 1.62
C ASP A 5 -8.20 -5.67 3.13
N GLU A 6 -8.55 -6.78 3.78
CA GLU A 6 -8.76 -6.87 5.23
C GLU A 6 -7.64 -7.67 5.90
N ASN A 7 -6.61 -8.08 5.14
CA ASN A 7 -5.50 -8.85 5.66
C ASN A 7 -4.52 -7.92 6.39
N ASP A 8 -4.50 -8.02 7.71
CA ASP A 8 -3.71 -7.16 8.57
C ASP A 8 -2.68 -7.96 9.37
N ALA A 9 -1.46 -8.06 8.84
CA ALA A 9 -0.35 -8.74 9.48
C ALA A 9 0.05 -8.12 10.84
N VAL A 10 -0.30 -6.85 11.10
CA VAL A 10 0.08 -6.15 12.33
C VAL A 10 -0.77 -6.61 13.52
N LEU A 11 -1.94 -7.20 13.27
CA LEU A 11 -2.76 -7.81 14.31
C LEU A 11 -2.17 -9.11 14.87
N TYR A 12 -1.21 -9.71 14.16
CA TYR A 12 -0.59 -10.99 14.50
C TYR A 12 0.87 -10.79 14.91
N ASP A 13 1.49 -11.84 15.45
CA ASP A 13 2.84 -11.86 16.03
C ASP A 13 3.89 -12.50 15.11
N ASP A 14 3.51 -12.82 13.88
CA ASP A 14 4.37 -13.44 12.87
C ASP A 14 5.18 -12.43 12.05
N ALA A 15 4.76 -11.16 12.04
CA ALA A 15 5.39 -10.11 11.23
C ALA A 15 6.07 -9.00 12.06
N TYR A 16 5.59 -8.71 13.27
CA TYR A 16 6.06 -7.57 14.08
C TYR A 16 6.18 -7.96 15.56
N SER A 17 7.24 -7.47 16.21
CA SER A 17 7.33 -7.49 17.67
C SER A 17 6.25 -6.61 18.31
N ASP A 18 6.01 -6.80 19.62
CA ASP A 18 5.03 -6.00 20.35
C ASP A 18 5.32 -4.49 20.32
N ASP A 19 6.59 -4.10 20.33
CA ASP A 19 6.98 -2.69 20.32
C ASP A 19 6.83 -2.06 18.93
N GLU A 20 7.17 -2.80 17.86
CA GLU A 20 6.89 -2.37 16.49
C GLU A 20 5.39 -2.27 16.23
N ARG A 21 4.59 -3.22 16.72
CA ARG A 21 3.13 -3.19 16.61
C ARG A 21 2.54 -1.94 17.27
N LYS A 22 2.98 -1.60 18.49
CA LYS A 22 2.57 -0.37 19.18
C LYS A 22 2.93 0.88 18.37
N LEU A 23 4.11 0.90 17.77
CA LEU A 23 4.56 2.02 16.95
C LEU A 23 3.72 2.17 15.67
N VAL A 24 3.42 1.06 14.99
CA VAL A 24 2.56 1.08 13.80
C VAL A 24 1.17 1.63 14.15
N PHE A 25 0.56 1.13 15.24
CA PHE A 25 -0.76 1.60 15.66
C PHE A 25 -0.78 3.05 16.12
N SER A 26 0.28 3.53 16.76
CA SER A 26 0.34 4.92 17.23
C SER A 26 0.59 5.92 16.10
N LEU A 27 1.38 5.55 15.09
CA LEU A 27 1.73 6.43 13.98
C LEU A 27 0.71 6.42 12.85
N PHE A 28 0.16 5.25 12.52
CA PHE A 28 -0.64 5.06 11.30
C PHE A 28 -2.10 4.69 11.59
N GLY A 29 -2.42 4.27 12.82
CA GLY A 29 -3.76 3.81 13.21
C GLY A 29 -3.86 2.28 13.28
N ARG A 30 -4.99 1.78 13.78
CA ARG A 30 -5.23 0.32 13.94
C ARG A 30 -5.86 -0.32 12.72
N THR A 31 -6.72 0.39 12.02
CA THR A 31 -7.44 -0.13 10.86
C THR A 31 -6.52 -0.16 9.65
N MET A 32 -6.44 -1.30 8.95
CA MET A 32 -5.61 -1.42 7.75
C MET A 32 -6.13 -0.52 6.60
N MET A 33 -7.39 -0.71 6.23
CA MET A 33 -8.11 0.09 5.24
C MET A 33 -9.30 0.82 5.87
N PRO A 34 -9.52 2.11 5.59
CA PRO A 34 -8.64 2.99 4.82
C PRO A 34 -7.52 3.62 5.67
N ASP A 35 -7.65 3.66 7.00
CA ASP A 35 -6.89 4.55 7.88
C ASP A 35 -5.37 4.46 7.70
N ARG A 36 -4.77 3.27 7.89
CA ARG A 36 -3.31 3.12 7.74
C ARG A 36 -2.85 3.33 6.31
N TRP A 37 -3.62 2.86 5.33
CA TRP A 37 -3.30 3.07 3.92
C TRP A 37 -3.26 4.56 3.55
N GLU A 38 -4.21 5.36 4.06
CA GLU A 38 -4.22 6.81 3.87
C GLU A 38 -3.10 7.51 4.66
N ALA A 39 -2.82 7.07 5.88
CA ALA A 39 -1.74 7.61 6.69
C ALA A 39 -0.36 7.44 6.02
N VAL A 40 -0.09 6.25 5.44
CA VAL A 40 1.14 6.00 4.68
C VAL A 40 1.21 6.91 3.45
N GLN A 41 0.13 7.05 2.68
CA GLN A 41 0.08 7.95 1.52
C GLN A 41 0.44 9.39 1.90
N ALA A 42 -0.12 9.88 3.01
CA ALA A 42 0.16 11.23 3.51
C ALA A 42 1.64 11.45 3.86
N VAL A 43 2.35 10.44 4.35
CA VAL A 43 3.80 10.55 4.60
C VAL A 43 4.56 10.79 3.30
N TYR A 44 4.30 10.00 2.26
CA TYR A 44 4.98 10.15 0.98
C TYR A 44 4.66 11.48 0.30
N HIS A 45 3.39 11.92 0.34
CA HIS A 45 2.99 13.20 -0.24
C HIS A 45 3.61 14.40 0.49
N LYS A 46 3.84 14.31 1.81
CA LYS A 46 4.56 15.35 2.57
C LYS A 46 6.04 15.50 2.19
N GLN A 47 6.63 14.45 1.60
CA GLN A 47 8.04 14.45 1.19
C GLN A 47 8.23 14.83 -0.29
N ASP A 48 7.16 15.20 -1.00
CA ASP A 48 7.17 15.55 -2.43
C ASP A 48 7.85 14.47 -3.31
N LEU A 49 7.63 13.20 -2.96
CA LEU A 49 8.22 12.08 -3.70
C LEU A 49 7.40 11.82 -4.97
N PRO A 50 8.06 11.48 -6.11
CA PRO A 50 7.38 11.12 -7.34
C PRO A 50 6.79 9.70 -7.25
N VAL A 51 5.70 9.57 -6.49
CA VAL A 51 5.02 8.29 -6.24
C VAL A 51 3.60 8.29 -6.79
N ARG A 52 3.14 7.09 -7.15
CA ARG A 52 1.76 6.84 -7.56
C ARG A 52 1.14 5.79 -6.67
N PHE A 53 0.17 6.19 -5.86
CA PHE A 53 -0.67 5.28 -5.12
C PHE A 53 -1.89 4.87 -5.95
N LYS A 54 -2.24 3.58 -5.89
CA LYS A 54 -3.44 3.06 -6.55
C LYS A 54 -4.16 2.04 -5.67
N THR A 55 -5.45 2.28 -5.47
CA THR A 55 -6.37 1.36 -4.81
C THR A 55 -7.30 0.76 -5.88
N TYR A 56 -7.42 -0.56 -5.90
CA TYR A 56 -8.25 -1.27 -6.88
C TYR A 56 -9.60 -1.61 -6.26
N ASP A 57 -10.67 -1.06 -6.84
CA ASP A 57 -12.06 -1.22 -6.37
C ASP A 57 -12.49 -2.69 -6.40
N GLY A 58 -13.15 -3.14 -5.33
CA GLY A 58 -13.64 -4.53 -5.21
C GLY A 58 -12.57 -5.62 -5.06
N ILE A 59 -11.28 -5.29 -5.06
CA ILE A 59 -10.18 -6.24 -4.90
C ILE A 59 -9.78 -6.36 -3.44
N GLY A 60 -9.58 -7.58 -2.93
CA GLY A 60 -9.08 -7.86 -1.58
C GLY A 60 -7.57 -8.08 -1.52
N HIS A 61 -7.10 -8.97 -0.66
CA HIS A 61 -5.68 -9.33 -0.53
C HIS A 61 -5.19 -10.24 -1.69
N ARG A 62 -5.28 -9.77 -2.92
CA ARG A 62 -4.93 -10.53 -4.13
C ARG A 62 -4.68 -9.61 -5.33
N THR A 63 -4.14 -10.21 -6.39
CA THR A 63 -4.03 -9.58 -7.72
C THR A 63 -4.93 -10.28 -8.75
N ASN A 64 -5.01 -9.73 -9.95
CA ASN A 64 -5.63 -10.32 -11.12
C ASN A 64 -4.85 -9.94 -12.40
N GLY A 65 -5.29 -10.46 -13.55
CA GLY A 65 -4.63 -10.19 -14.83
C GLY A 65 -4.58 -8.70 -15.21
N SER A 66 -5.63 -7.93 -14.93
CA SER A 66 -5.66 -6.50 -15.29
C SER A 66 -4.71 -5.67 -14.44
N ILE A 67 -4.60 -5.96 -13.14
CA ILE A 67 -3.61 -5.33 -12.26
C ILE A 67 -2.20 -5.64 -12.74
N ASN A 68 -1.92 -6.90 -13.08
CA ASN A 68 -0.60 -7.30 -13.56
C ASN A 68 -0.22 -6.60 -14.87
N ILE A 69 -1.15 -6.49 -15.83
CA ILE A 69 -0.94 -5.75 -17.09
C ILE A 69 -0.65 -4.28 -16.80
N GLU A 70 -1.43 -3.64 -15.93
CA GLU A 70 -1.22 -2.22 -15.60
C GLU A 70 0.15 -1.96 -14.96
N VAL A 71 0.59 -2.84 -14.07
CA VAL A 71 1.92 -2.76 -13.46
C VAL A 71 3.02 -2.93 -14.52
N ALA A 72 2.87 -3.89 -15.44
CA ALA A 72 3.81 -4.08 -16.54
C ALA A 72 3.87 -2.85 -17.47
N GLU A 73 2.72 -2.25 -17.80
CA GLU A 73 2.65 -1.04 -18.60
C GLU A 73 3.29 0.17 -17.91
N PHE A 74 3.15 0.28 -16.58
CA PHE A 74 3.83 1.31 -15.81
C PHE A 74 5.35 1.20 -15.96
N PHE A 75 5.92 0.02 -15.74
CA PHE A 75 7.36 -0.19 -15.90
C PHE A 75 7.82 0.04 -17.34
N ARG A 76 7.06 -0.46 -18.32
CA ARG A 76 7.37 -0.23 -19.75
C ARG A 76 7.48 1.26 -20.07
N LYS A 77 6.51 2.08 -19.62
CA LYS A 77 6.52 3.54 -19.81
C LYS A 77 7.73 4.20 -19.16
N VAL A 78 8.09 3.78 -17.95
CA VAL A 78 9.26 4.35 -17.23
C VAL A 78 10.57 3.97 -17.90
N ILE A 79 10.69 2.75 -18.44
CA ILE A 79 11.90 2.25 -19.09
C ILE A 79 12.07 2.87 -20.49
N GLU A 80 10.99 3.02 -21.25
CA GLU A 80 11.03 3.55 -22.62
C GLU A 80 11.12 5.08 -22.70
N GLN A 81 10.83 5.80 -21.62
CA GLN A 81 10.97 7.26 -21.60
C GLN A 81 12.46 7.65 -21.61
N PRO A 82 12.92 8.46 -22.59
CA PRO A 82 14.26 9.03 -22.56
C PRO A 82 14.37 9.93 -21.31
N ARG A 83 15.50 9.82 -20.60
CA ARG A 83 15.82 10.68 -19.45
C ARG A 83 16.04 12.13 -19.87
#